data_AF-A0A2M7RWH6-F1
#
_entry.id   AF-A0A2M7RWH6-F1
#
_cell.length_a   1.000
_cell.length_b   1.000
_cell.length_c   1.000
_cell.angle_alpha   90.00
_cell.angle_beta   90.00
_cell.angle_gamma   90.00
#
_symmetry.space_group_name_H-M   'P 1'
#
loop_
_entity.id
_entity.type
_entity.pdbx_description
1 polymer ?
#
loop_
_entity_poly.entity_id
_entity_poly.type
_entity_poly.pdbx_seq_one_letter_code
_entity_poly.pdbx_strand_id
1 'polypeptide(L)' 'KLIALYEHKTFVQGIVWNIFSFDQFGVELGKELAKSYLKK' A
#
# COMPACT_ATOMS: atom_id res chain seq x y z
N LYS A 1 -5.10 -21.61 -4.00
CA LYS A 1 -5.49 -21.81 -2.57
C LYS A 1 -4.47 -21.23 -1.59
N LEU A 2 -3.16 -21.46 -1.77
CA LEU A 2 -2.12 -20.87 -0.89
C LEU A 2 -2.08 -19.34 -0.90
N ILE A 3 -2.19 -18.71 -2.09
CA ILE A 3 -2.19 -17.24 -2.24
C ILE A 3 -3.34 -16.61 -1.44
N ALA A 4 -4.57 -17.10 -1.64
CA ALA A 4 -5.74 -16.64 -0.89
C ALA A 4 -5.56 -16.75 0.63
N LEU A 5 -4.86 -17.78 1.12
CA LEU A 5 -4.55 -17.91 2.55
C LEU A 5 -3.63 -16.78 3.05
N TYR A 6 -2.65 -16.36 2.25
CA TYR A 6 -1.79 -15.22 2.59
C TYR A 6 -2.50 -13.87 2.46
N GLU A 7 -3.38 -13.70 1.47
CA GLU A 7 -4.21 -12.50 1.34
C GLU A 7 -5.11 -12.32 2.57
N HIS A 8 -5.77 -13.38 3.02
CA HIS A 8 -6.57 -13.34 4.24
C HIS A 8 -5.72 -13.18 5.51
N LYS A 9 -4.51 -13.74 5.56
CA LYS A 9 -3.56 -13.48 6.66
C LYS A 9 -3.26 -11.99 6.78
N THR A 10 -2.86 -11.33 5.70
CA THR A 10 -2.54 -9.89 5.68
C THR A 10 -3.77 -9.05 6.01
N PHE A 11 -4.96 -9.46 5.57
CA PHE A 11 -6.21 -8.81 5.94
C PHE A 11 -6.49 -8.87 7.44
N VAL A 12 -6.41 -10.04 8.07
CA VAL A 12 -6.64 -10.19 9.53
C VAL A 12 -5.58 -9.42 10.32
N GLN A 13 -4.32 -9.44 9.89
CA GLN A 13 -3.25 -8.64 10.50
C GLN A 13 -3.55 -7.14 10.47
N GLY A 14 -4.08 -6.62 9.36
CA GLY A 14 -4.50 -5.22 9.26
C GLY A 14 -5.59 -4.85 10.26
N ILE A 15 -6.60 -5.72 10.42
CA ILE A 15 -7.67 -5.52 11.41
C ILE A 15 -7.09 -5.50 12.84
N VAL A 16 -6.22 -6.45 13.18
CA VAL A 16 -5.62 -6.55 14.53
C VAL A 16 -4.80 -5.30 14.87
N TRP A 17 -4.05 -4.77 13.90
CA TRP A 17 -3.25 -3.56 14.09
C TRP A 17 -4.02 -2.25 13.86
N ASN A 18 -5.32 -2.32 13.54
CA ASN A 18 -6.16 -1.17 13.23
C ASN A 18 -5.55 -0.27 12.14
N ILE A 19 -5.05 -0.89 11.06
CA ILE A 19 -4.49 -0.22 9.88
C ILE A 19 -5.26 -0.62 8.62
N PHE A 20 -5.20 0.21 7.59
CA PHE A 20 -5.84 -0.07 6.30
C PHE A 20 -4.90 -0.88 5.39
N SER A 21 -5.15 -2.19 5.25
CA SER A 21 -4.33 -3.08 4.39
C SER A 21 -4.46 -2.84 2.88
N PHE A 22 -5.40 -1.99 2.45
CA PHE A 22 -5.72 -1.77 1.03
C PHE A 22 -5.47 -0.33 0.57
N ASP A 23 -4.93 0.54 1.43
CA ASP A 23 -4.55 1.89 1.05
C ASP A 23 -3.10 1.96 0.55
N GLN A 24 -2.75 3.05 -0.15
CA GLN A 24 -1.41 3.26 -0.73
C GLN A 24 -0.99 4.74 -0.75
N PHE A 25 -1.35 5.54 0.26
CA PHE A 25 -1.01 6.98 0.27
C PHE A 25 0.49 7.27 0.18
N GLY A 26 1.33 6.36 0.69
CA GLY A 26 2.80 6.52 0.69
C GLY A 26 3.45 6.66 -0.69
N VAL A 27 2.74 6.39 -1.80
CA VAL A 27 3.29 6.48 -3.16
C VAL A 27 3.13 7.87 -3.80
N GLU A 28 2.27 8.72 -3.26
CA GLU A 28 1.82 9.94 -3.96
C GLU A 28 2.92 11.00 -4.03
N LEU A 29 3.57 11.31 -2.91
CA LEU A 29 4.64 12.31 -2.85
C LEU A 29 5.81 11.96 -3.78
N GLY A 30 6.23 10.69 -3.81
CA GLY A 30 7.29 10.23 -4.71
C GLY A 30 6.92 10.42 -6.19
N LYS A 31 5.67 10.14 -6.56
CA LYS A 31 5.15 10.37 -7.91
C LYS A 31 5.12 11.86 -8.27
N GLU A 32 4.77 12.72 -7.32
CA GLU A 32 4.74 14.18 -7.53
C GLU A 32 6.13 14.76 -7.73
N LEU A 33 7.08 14.39 -6.85
CA LEU A 33 8.47 14.83 -6.93
C LEU A 33 9.14 14.36 -8.22
N ALA A 34 8.97 13.09 -8.60
CA ALA A 34 9.53 12.57 -9.86
C ALA A 34 8.99 13.35 -11.07
N LYS A 35 7.71 13.71 -11.08
CA LYS A 35 7.10 14.52 -12.15
C LYS A 35 7.64 15.95 -12.18
N SER A 36 7.91 16.56 -11.02
CA SER A 36 8.46 17.93 -10.96
C SER A 36 9.91 17.99 -11.44
N TYR A 37 10.73 17.00 -11.06
CA TYR A 37 12.10 16.88 -11.54
C TYR A 37 12.20 16.57 -13.03
N LEU A 38 11.34 15.72 -13.59
CA LEU A 38 11.36 15.40 -15.02
C LEU A 38 10.96 16.58 -15.91
N LYS A 39 10.17 17.52 -15.37
CA LYS A 39 9.74 18.73 -16.09
C LYS A 39 10.78 19.86 -16.06
N LYS A 40 11.85 19.71 -15.27
CA LYS A 40 12.94 20.67 -15.16
C LYS A 40 14.03 20.34 -16.17
#